data_AF-A0A2M7FZ40-F1
#
_entry.id   AF-A0A2M7FZ40-F1
#
_cell.length_a   1.000
_cell.length_b   1.000
_cell.length_c   1.000
_cell.angle_alpha   90.00
_cell.angle_beta   90.00
_cell.angle_gamma   90.00
#
_symmetry.space_group_name_H-M   'P 1'
#
loop_
_entity.id
_entity.type
_entity.pdbx_description
1 polymer ?
#
loop_
_entity_poly.entity_id
_entity_poly.type
_entity_poly.pdbx_seq_one_letter_code
_entity_poly.pdbx_strand_id
1 'polypeptide(L)'
;MLRIFCLCAVLGSSALVTTGQSRAALAKSQHLSRHQLNASQLRLLKALGTPVVVPGYMPAGYTLEGVYAQQTCAGVGGGPGYELRYLHIGEDTSSVIILRGATGGFGGPAGDERLLVKNPVLGPVGLEYFKPGGASMPELKQGYYLSDWVGKGPLYFSIITTGNLSDEFAPPARAELIKVLQALVYLP
;
A
#
# COMPACT_ATOMS: atom_id res chain seq x y z
N MET A 1 -13.84 15.73 -81.15
CA MET A 1 -14.24 16.71 -80.12
C MET A 1 -13.75 16.22 -78.77
N LEU A 2 -13.02 17.10 -78.07
CA LEU A 2 -12.21 16.87 -76.88
C LEU A 2 -12.96 17.39 -75.63
N ARG A 3 -13.13 16.59 -74.56
CA ARG A 3 -13.46 17.02 -73.17
C ARG A 3 -12.95 15.95 -72.19
N ILE A 4 -11.76 16.11 -71.62
CA ILE A 4 -11.40 16.71 -70.30
C ILE A 4 -11.79 15.82 -69.11
N PHE A 5 -10.74 15.36 -68.42
CA PHE A 5 -10.66 14.63 -67.16
C PHE A 5 -11.22 15.40 -65.95
N CYS A 6 -11.71 14.68 -64.94
CA CYS A 6 -11.63 15.13 -63.55
C CYS A 6 -11.30 13.93 -62.65
N LEU A 7 -10.04 13.88 -62.20
CA LEU A 7 -9.50 12.87 -61.29
C LEU A 7 -9.46 13.53 -59.89
N CYS A 8 -10.37 13.15 -58.99
CA CYS A 8 -10.33 13.63 -57.60
C CYS A 8 -9.29 12.82 -56.82
N ALA A 9 -8.13 13.42 -56.55
CA ALA A 9 -7.14 12.89 -55.61
C ALA A 9 -7.60 13.15 -54.17
N VAL A 10 -7.90 12.08 -53.43
CA VAL A 10 -8.11 12.14 -51.98
C VAL A 10 -6.74 12.07 -51.31
N LEU A 11 -6.30 13.20 -50.75
CA LEU A 11 -5.12 13.26 -49.89
C LEU A 11 -5.44 12.60 -48.55
N GLY A 12 -5.00 11.35 -48.38
CA GLY A 12 -4.99 10.66 -47.09
C GLY A 12 -3.84 11.16 -46.22
N SER A 13 -4.13 11.93 -45.18
CA SER A 13 -3.17 12.26 -44.13
C SER A 13 -2.97 11.05 -43.20
N SER A 14 -1.88 10.32 -43.40
CA SER A 14 -1.39 9.34 -42.42
C SER A 14 -0.81 10.08 -41.22
N ALA A 15 -1.56 10.16 -40.14
CA ALA A 15 -1.02 10.56 -38.85
C ALA A 15 -0.14 9.42 -38.32
N LEU A 16 1.18 9.63 -38.37
CA LEU A 16 2.17 8.75 -37.74
C LEU A 16 2.01 8.91 -36.22
N VAL A 17 1.33 7.97 -35.56
CA VAL A 17 1.24 7.93 -34.10
C VAL A 17 2.59 7.43 -33.57
N THR A 18 3.50 8.36 -33.29
CA THR A 18 4.76 8.06 -32.59
C THR A 18 4.46 7.81 -31.12
N THR A 19 4.29 6.54 -30.72
CA THR A 19 4.26 6.12 -29.32
C THR A 19 5.66 6.21 -28.70
N GLY A 20 6.10 7.44 -28.44
CA GLY A 20 7.23 7.71 -27.57
C GLY A 20 6.84 7.52 -26.10
N GLN A 21 6.58 6.28 -25.67
CA GLN A 21 6.54 6.00 -24.23
C GLN A 21 7.95 6.20 -23.68
N SER A 22 8.15 7.29 -22.93
CA SER A 22 9.44 7.59 -22.32
C SER A 22 9.86 6.42 -21.42
N ARG A 23 11.16 6.11 -21.38
CA ARG A 23 11.71 5.13 -20.44
C ARG A 23 11.30 5.44 -18.99
N ALA A 24 11.08 6.71 -18.65
CA ALA A 24 10.55 7.14 -17.36
C ALA A 24 9.08 6.73 -17.16
N ALA A 25 8.23 6.82 -18.17
CA ALA A 25 6.84 6.33 -18.11
C ALA A 25 6.79 4.78 -18.07
N LEU A 26 7.70 4.10 -18.78
CA LEU A 26 7.81 2.64 -18.75
C LEU A 26 8.30 2.14 -17.38
N ALA A 27 9.33 2.79 -16.80
CA ALA A 27 9.84 2.51 -15.47
C ALA A 27 8.79 2.84 -14.39
N LYS A 28 8.06 3.95 -14.54
CA LYS A 28 6.95 4.30 -13.65
C LYS A 28 5.78 3.31 -13.76
N SER A 29 5.47 2.81 -14.96
CA SER A 29 4.44 1.80 -15.21
C SER A 29 4.82 0.42 -14.66
N GLN A 30 6.07 -0.03 -14.85
CA GLN A 30 6.58 -1.28 -14.28
C GLN A 30 6.77 -1.21 -12.76
N HIS A 31 7.12 -0.04 -12.22
CA HIS A 31 7.16 0.18 -10.77
C HIS A 31 5.75 0.12 -10.18
N LEU A 32 4.75 0.68 -10.87
CA LEU A 32 3.35 0.59 -10.44
C LEU A 32 2.81 -0.86 -10.46
N SER A 33 3.17 -1.69 -11.45
CA SER A 33 2.62 -3.04 -11.57
C SER A 33 3.04 -4.00 -10.45
N ARG A 34 4.22 -3.82 -9.84
CA ARG A 34 4.74 -4.70 -8.76
C ARG A 34 4.10 -4.47 -7.40
N HIS A 35 3.41 -3.34 -7.23
CA HIS A 35 2.67 -3.00 -6.01
C HIS A 35 1.15 -3.10 -6.19
N GLN A 36 0.71 -3.37 -7.42
CA GLN A 36 -0.69 -3.41 -7.80
C GLN A 36 -1.30 -4.79 -7.55
N LEU A 37 -2.53 -4.76 -7.05
CA LEU A 37 -3.38 -5.93 -6.91
C LEU A 37 -3.73 -6.46 -8.30
N ASN A 38 -3.58 -7.77 -8.51
CA ASN A 38 -4.11 -8.42 -9.71
C ASN A 38 -5.65 -8.54 -9.65
N ALA A 39 -6.27 -8.87 -10.78
CA ALA A 39 -7.73 -8.95 -10.87
C ALA A 39 -8.38 -9.92 -9.87
N SER A 40 -7.72 -11.03 -9.54
CA SER A 40 -8.22 -12.00 -8.56
C SER A 40 -8.12 -11.47 -7.13
N GLN A 41 -7.02 -10.81 -6.78
CA GLN A 41 -6.84 -10.14 -5.48
C GLN A 41 -7.85 -9.00 -5.30
N LEU A 42 -8.09 -8.21 -6.35
CA LEU A 42 -9.11 -7.18 -6.35
C LEU A 42 -10.51 -7.75 -6.11
N ARG A 43 -10.87 -8.85 -6.80
CA ARG A 43 -12.15 -9.53 -6.58
C ARG A 43 -12.29 -10.07 -5.16
N LEU A 44 -11.24 -10.69 -4.62
CA LEU A 44 -11.21 -11.20 -3.25
C LEU A 44 -11.48 -10.08 -2.24
N LEU A 45 -10.75 -8.96 -2.37
CA LEU A 45 -10.89 -7.81 -1.49
C LEU A 45 -12.26 -7.14 -1.60
N LYS A 46 -12.83 -7.04 -2.80
CA LYS A 46 -14.18 -6.52 -3.02
C LYS A 46 -15.25 -7.43 -2.39
N ALA A 47 -15.07 -8.73 -2.44
CA ALA A 47 -16.01 -9.70 -1.87
C ALA A 47 -16.14 -9.60 -0.33
N LEU A 48 -15.17 -8.99 0.36
CA LEU A 48 -15.25 -8.73 1.81
C LEU A 48 -16.38 -7.76 2.18
N GLY A 49 -16.84 -6.92 1.25
CA GLY A 49 -17.88 -5.92 1.52
C GLY A 49 -17.41 -4.80 2.46
N THR A 50 -16.11 -4.70 2.72
CA THR A 50 -15.50 -3.68 3.58
C THR A 50 -14.69 -2.69 2.74
N PRO A 51 -14.64 -1.39 3.10
CA PRO A 51 -13.73 -0.45 2.46
C PRO A 51 -12.28 -0.95 2.55
N VAL A 52 -11.58 -0.98 1.42
CA VAL A 52 -10.17 -1.40 1.36
C VAL A 52 -9.31 -0.18 1.06
N VAL A 53 -8.29 0.02 1.87
CA VAL A 53 -7.26 1.04 1.68
C VAL A 53 -5.98 0.37 1.17
N VAL A 54 -5.42 0.95 0.12
CA VAL A 54 -4.19 0.50 -0.53
C VAL A 54 -3.16 1.63 -0.57
N PRO A 55 -1.86 1.30 -0.62
CA PRO A 55 -0.81 2.30 -0.77
C PRO A 55 -0.79 2.87 -2.20
N GLY A 56 -0.88 4.20 -2.33
CA GLY A 56 -0.59 4.92 -3.57
C GLY A 56 0.91 5.19 -3.77
N TYR A 57 1.72 4.97 -2.73
CA TYR A 57 3.18 5.00 -2.76
C TYR A 57 3.72 3.80 -2.00
N MET A 58 4.77 3.19 -2.53
CA MET A 58 5.55 2.16 -1.85
C MET A 58 7.04 2.45 -2.09
N PRO A 59 7.92 2.31 -1.08
CA PRO A 59 9.35 2.53 -1.27
C PRO A 59 9.91 1.55 -2.30
N ALA A 60 11.01 1.94 -2.95
CA ALA A 60 11.66 1.11 -3.94
C ALA A 60 12.08 -0.24 -3.33
N GLY A 61 11.94 -1.33 -4.09
CA GLY A 61 12.39 -2.66 -3.69
C GLY A 61 11.35 -3.49 -2.92
N TYR A 62 10.24 -2.91 -2.46
CA TYR A 62 9.13 -3.70 -1.93
C TYR A 62 8.32 -4.32 -3.07
N THR A 63 7.78 -5.50 -2.85
CA THR A 63 6.84 -6.15 -3.76
C THR A 63 5.65 -6.67 -2.96
N LEU A 64 4.46 -6.64 -3.58
CA LEU A 64 3.30 -7.26 -2.96
C LEU A 64 3.51 -8.78 -2.92
N GLU A 65 3.73 -9.33 -1.72
CA GLU A 65 3.93 -10.75 -1.48
C GLU A 65 2.58 -11.47 -1.35
N GLY A 66 1.64 -10.87 -0.62
CA GLY A 66 0.42 -11.55 -0.23
C GLY A 66 -0.76 -10.61 -0.03
N VAL A 67 -1.95 -11.13 -0.33
CA VAL A 67 -3.24 -10.51 -0.04
C VAL A 67 -4.07 -11.54 0.70
N TYR A 68 -4.41 -11.23 1.94
CA TYR A 68 -5.15 -12.12 2.81
C TYR A 68 -6.48 -11.47 3.15
N ALA A 69 -7.55 -12.24 3.04
CA ALA A 69 -8.90 -11.87 3.43
C ALA A 69 -9.28 -12.81 4.58
N GLN A 70 -9.59 -12.25 5.76
CA GLN A 70 -9.74 -13.05 6.98
C GLN A 70 -10.80 -12.49 7.91
N GLN A 71 -11.37 -13.37 8.72
CA GLN A 71 -12.13 -12.98 9.90
C GLN A 71 -11.13 -12.71 11.03
N THR A 72 -11.14 -11.51 11.59
CA THR A 72 -10.04 -11.07 12.46
C THR A 72 -10.13 -11.60 13.90
N CYS A 73 -11.35 -11.82 14.43
CA CYS A 73 -11.61 -12.66 15.61
C CYS A 73 -13.07 -13.13 15.63
N ALA A 74 -13.35 -14.18 16.40
CA ALA A 74 -14.71 -14.62 16.70
C ALA A 74 -15.23 -13.85 17.94
N GLY A 75 -16.31 -13.09 17.81
CA GLY A 75 -16.96 -12.39 18.92
C GLY A 75 -17.19 -10.89 18.69
N VAL A 76 -17.55 -10.19 19.77
CA VAL A 76 -17.83 -8.74 19.75
C VAL A 76 -16.56 -7.97 19.38
N GLY A 77 -16.63 -7.15 18.34
CA GLY A 77 -15.47 -6.43 17.80
C GLY A 77 -14.65 -7.22 16.78
N GLY A 78 -15.05 -8.45 16.46
CA GLY A 78 -14.55 -9.19 15.30
C GLY A 78 -15.32 -8.88 14.03
N GLY A 79 -14.71 -9.14 12.88
CA GLY A 79 -15.37 -8.95 11.60
C GLY A 79 -14.46 -9.27 10.41
N PRO A 80 -14.97 -9.11 9.18
CA PRO A 80 -14.14 -9.19 8.00
C PRO A 80 -13.01 -8.16 8.07
N GLY A 81 -11.83 -8.61 7.64
CA GLY A 81 -10.66 -7.79 7.48
C GLY A 81 -9.76 -8.33 6.38
N TYR A 82 -8.72 -7.56 6.09
CA TYR A 82 -7.73 -7.88 5.09
C TYR A 82 -6.33 -7.54 5.58
N GLU A 83 -5.35 -8.20 4.99
CA GLU A 83 -3.93 -7.90 5.12
C GLU A 83 -3.31 -7.81 3.73
N LEU A 84 -2.55 -6.75 3.48
CA LEU A 84 -1.66 -6.59 2.33
C LEU A 84 -0.24 -6.65 2.85
N ARG A 85 0.54 -7.63 2.37
CA ARG A 85 1.93 -7.82 2.80
C ARG A 85 2.86 -7.42 1.67
N TYR A 86 3.70 -6.42 1.94
CA TYR A 86 4.73 -5.96 1.03
C TYR A 86 6.10 -6.32 1.59
N LEU A 87 6.86 -7.11 0.83
CA LEU A 87 8.16 -7.63 1.24
C LEU A 87 9.27 -6.95 0.43
N HIS A 88 10.32 -6.51 1.10
CA HIS A 88 11.59 -6.15 0.49
C HIS A 88 12.65 -7.14 0.98
N ILE A 89 13.33 -7.78 0.03
CA ILE A 89 14.47 -8.66 0.29
C ILE A 89 15.71 -7.93 -0.24
N GLY A 90 16.49 -7.38 0.68
CA GLY A 90 17.82 -6.83 0.40
C GLY A 90 18.92 -7.87 0.64
N GLU A 91 20.14 -7.55 0.23
CA GLU A 91 21.31 -8.41 0.45
C GLU A 91 21.65 -8.53 1.94
N ASP A 92 21.56 -7.42 2.68
CA ASP A 92 21.92 -7.35 4.10
C ASP A 92 20.72 -7.34 5.04
N THR A 93 19.56 -6.87 4.57
CA THR A 93 18.37 -6.71 5.41
C THR A 93 17.11 -7.00 4.62
N SER A 94 16.22 -7.79 5.21
CA SER A 94 14.84 -7.88 4.75
C SER A 94 13.96 -6.91 5.54
N SER A 95 12.82 -6.52 4.97
CA SER A 95 11.85 -5.68 5.67
C SER A 95 10.46 -5.92 5.12
N VAL A 96 9.44 -5.74 5.95
CA VAL A 96 8.04 -5.93 5.55
C VAL A 96 7.19 -4.74 5.98
N ILE A 97 6.29 -4.34 5.08
CA ILE A 97 5.23 -3.39 5.35
C ILE A 97 3.91 -4.14 5.21
N ILE A 98 3.17 -4.21 6.30
CA ILE A 98 1.88 -4.89 6.37
C ILE A 98 0.81 -3.81 6.55
N LEU A 99 -0.18 -3.79 5.66
CA LEU A 99 -1.36 -2.95 5.83
C LEU A 99 -2.55 -3.83 6.18
N ARG A 100 -3.14 -3.61 7.35
CA ARG A 100 -4.31 -4.32 7.83
C ARG A 100 -5.50 -3.38 7.92
N GLY A 101 -6.65 -3.84 7.43
CA GLY A 101 -7.93 -3.20 7.67
C GLY A 101 -8.91 -4.21 8.24
N ALA A 102 -9.70 -3.82 9.22
CA ALA A 102 -10.68 -4.70 9.84
C ALA A 102 -11.93 -3.91 10.25
N THR A 103 -13.08 -4.57 10.32
CA THR A 103 -14.33 -3.95 10.78
C THR A 103 -14.43 -3.79 12.31
N GLY A 104 -13.35 -4.10 13.03
CA GLY A 104 -13.23 -3.95 14.47
C GLY A 104 -11.77 -3.72 14.88
N GLY A 105 -11.58 -3.03 16.01
CA GLY A 105 -10.27 -2.61 16.49
C GLY A 105 -9.68 -3.63 17.46
N PHE A 106 -8.40 -3.95 17.32
CA PHE A 106 -7.72 -4.91 18.19
C PHE A 106 -7.08 -4.26 19.43
N GLY A 107 -7.19 -2.93 19.57
CA GLY A 107 -6.38 -2.18 20.52
C GLY A 107 -4.89 -2.40 20.25
N GLY A 108 -4.07 -1.97 21.21
CA GLY A 108 -2.63 -2.15 21.20
C GLY A 108 -2.00 -1.34 22.33
N PRO A 109 -0.80 -1.71 22.81
CA PRO A 109 -0.06 -0.83 23.71
C PRO A 109 0.29 0.49 22.99
N ALA A 110 0.44 1.56 23.74
CA ALA A 110 1.04 2.79 23.22
C ALA A 110 2.54 2.56 22.96
N GLY A 111 3.10 3.21 21.95
CA GLY A 111 4.54 3.17 21.68
C GLY A 111 5.32 4.12 22.58
N ASP A 112 6.64 4.03 22.50
CA ASP A 112 7.55 4.92 23.24
C ASP A 112 7.59 6.33 22.63
N GLU A 113 7.29 6.44 21.34
CA GLU A 113 7.13 7.71 20.64
C GLU A 113 5.92 7.66 19.72
N ARG A 114 5.23 8.79 19.61
CA ARG A 114 4.07 8.95 18.72
C ARG A 114 4.25 10.11 17.77
N LEU A 115 3.98 9.89 16.49
CA LEU A 115 3.90 10.94 15.46
C LEU A 115 2.50 10.97 14.84
N LEU A 116 1.91 12.15 14.71
CA LEU A 116 0.69 12.31 13.91
C LEU A 116 1.02 12.56 12.44
N VAL A 117 0.58 11.65 11.57
CA VAL A 117 0.72 11.73 10.13
C VAL A 117 -0.63 12.09 9.51
N LYS A 118 -0.69 13.18 8.75
CA LYS A 118 -1.90 13.56 8.02
C LYS A 118 -2.10 12.60 6.84
N ASN A 119 -3.22 11.90 6.79
CA ASN A 119 -3.62 11.11 5.63
C ASN A 119 -4.90 11.70 5.00
N PRO A 120 -4.99 11.79 3.65
CA PRO A 120 -6.12 12.40 2.96
C PRO A 120 -7.44 11.61 3.06
N VAL A 121 -7.40 10.29 3.27
CA VAL A 121 -8.60 9.41 3.25
C VAL A 121 -9.01 8.89 4.63
N LEU A 122 -8.07 8.79 5.58
CA LEU A 122 -8.24 8.32 6.95
C LEU A 122 -8.23 9.47 7.98
N GLY A 123 -7.80 10.67 7.59
CA GLY A 123 -7.55 11.78 8.52
C GLY A 123 -6.20 11.65 9.23
N PRO A 124 -6.02 12.27 10.41
CA PRO A 124 -4.80 12.12 11.20
C PRO A 124 -4.62 10.68 11.68
N VAL A 125 -3.43 10.12 11.44
CA VAL A 125 -3.04 8.76 11.84
C VAL A 125 -1.88 8.82 12.81
N GLY A 126 -2.02 8.21 13.98
CA GLY A 126 -0.90 8.01 14.90
C GLY A 126 0.06 6.97 14.33
N LEU A 127 1.35 7.29 14.28
CA LEU A 127 2.43 6.35 14.00
C LEU A 127 3.23 6.21 15.29
N GLU A 128 3.04 5.09 15.96
CA GLU A 128 3.74 4.68 17.16
C GLU A 128 5.07 4.02 16.79
N TYR A 129 6.13 4.37 17.50
CA TYR A 129 7.43 3.73 17.42
C TYR A 129 7.74 3.05 18.75
N PHE A 130 8.06 1.77 18.67
CA PHE A 130 8.49 0.96 19.81
C PHE A 130 10.00 0.81 19.73
N LYS A 131 10.70 1.27 20.76
CA LYS A 131 12.16 1.27 20.84
C LYS A 131 12.65 -0.09 21.35
N PRO A 132 13.78 -0.60 20.82
CA PRO A 132 14.46 -1.72 21.44
C PRO A 132 14.77 -1.44 22.91
N GLY A 133 14.40 -2.35 23.82
CA GLY A 133 14.54 -2.13 25.26
C GLY A 133 13.74 -0.95 25.81
N GLY A 134 12.70 -0.51 25.09
CA GLY A 134 11.84 0.61 25.48
C GLY A 134 10.94 0.31 26.68
N ALA A 135 10.28 1.32 27.22
CA ALA A 135 9.37 1.16 28.35
C ALA A 135 8.09 0.40 27.94
N SER A 136 7.68 0.56 26.69
CA SER A 136 6.45 -0.03 26.14
C SER A 136 6.59 -1.53 25.87
N MET A 137 7.80 -1.96 25.47
CA MET A 137 8.16 -3.37 25.21
C MET A 137 9.65 -3.61 25.51
N PRO A 138 10.04 -3.86 26.78
CA PRO A 138 11.45 -4.04 27.16
C PRO A 138 12.14 -5.23 26.50
N GLU A 139 11.38 -6.27 26.13
CA GLU A 139 11.84 -7.48 25.45
C GLU A 139 12.13 -7.27 23.97
N LEU A 140 11.76 -6.11 23.42
CA LEU A 140 11.91 -5.80 22.02
C LEU A 140 13.38 -5.71 21.63
N LYS A 141 13.82 -6.57 20.73
CA LYS A 141 15.21 -6.56 20.22
C LYS A 141 15.45 -5.54 19.11
N GLN A 142 14.42 -5.24 18.33
CA GLN A 142 14.50 -4.35 17.17
C GLN A 142 13.31 -3.40 17.12
N GLY A 143 13.56 -2.15 16.70
CA GLY A 143 12.51 -1.15 16.66
C GLY A 143 11.44 -1.55 15.66
N TYR A 144 10.19 -1.21 15.94
CA TYR A 144 9.12 -1.41 14.97
C TYR A 144 8.10 -0.27 15.04
N TYR A 145 7.38 -0.10 13.94
CA TYR A 145 6.33 0.92 13.85
C TYR A 145 4.97 0.26 13.76
N LEU A 146 4.02 0.86 14.49
CA LEU A 146 2.62 0.51 14.43
C LEU A 146 1.83 1.77 14.19
N SER A 147 0.95 1.79 13.21
CA SER A 147 -0.05 2.86 13.19
C SER A 147 -1.17 2.55 14.17
N ASP A 148 -1.69 3.60 14.79
CA ASP A 148 -2.97 3.57 15.45
C ASP A 148 -4.05 3.05 14.53
N TRP A 149 -5.03 2.42 15.16
CA TRP A 149 -6.30 2.12 14.53
C TRP A 149 -7.02 3.42 14.17
N VAL A 150 -7.17 3.67 12.87
CA VAL A 150 -7.82 4.88 12.35
C VAL A 150 -9.08 4.61 11.54
N GLY A 151 -10.01 5.56 11.62
CA GLY A 151 -11.29 5.57 10.90
C GLY A 151 -12.43 6.15 11.74
N LYS A 152 -13.36 6.88 11.11
CA LYS A 152 -14.71 7.12 11.66
C LYS A 152 -15.64 6.13 10.98
N GLY A 153 -15.98 5.01 11.64
CA GLY A 153 -16.82 3.97 11.06
C GLY A 153 -16.33 2.57 11.40
N PRO A 154 -16.81 1.53 10.70
CA PRO A 154 -16.48 0.16 11.05
C PRO A 154 -15.02 -0.16 10.77
N LEU A 155 -14.35 0.51 9.83
CA LEU A 155 -12.98 0.18 9.48
C LEU A 155 -11.98 0.79 10.46
N TYR A 156 -11.20 -0.08 11.10
CA TYR A 156 -9.97 0.25 11.78
C TYR A 156 -8.81 -0.18 10.88
N PHE A 157 -7.86 0.73 10.66
CA PHE A 157 -6.68 0.47 9.82
C PHE A 157 -5.39 0.51 10.63
N SER A 158 -4.50 -0.45 10.42
CA SER A 158 -3.16 -0.47 11.01
C SER A 158 -2.11 -0.73 9.93
N ILE A 159 -1.06 0.08 9.91
CA ILE A 159 0.21 -0.27 9.28
C ILE A 159 1.08 -0.92 10.34
N ILE A 160 1.45 -2.17 10.11
CA ILE A 160 2.41 -2.90 10.92
C ILE A 160 3.66 -3.00 10.08
N THR A 161 4.77 -2.46 10.58
CA THR A 161 6.08 -2.83 10.06
C THR A 161 6.67 -3.84 11.03
N THR A 162 7.10 -5.00 10.55
CA THR A 162 7.76 -5.94 11.45
C THR A 162 9.25 -5.61 11.50
N GLY A 163 9.72 -5.30 12.70
CA GLY A 163 10.97 -5.88 13.23
C GLY A 163 10.71 -7.04 14.19
N ASN A 164 9.46 -7.52 14.27
CA ASN A 164 9.03 -8.58 15.17
C ASN A 164 8.48 -9.75 14.39
N LEU A 165 9.31 -10.76 14.16
CA LEU A 165 9.01 -12.20 14.25
C LEU A 165 10.30 -13.04 14.04
N SER A 166 11.34 -12.46 13.44
CA SER A 166 12.72 -12.98 13.45
C SER A 166 13.70 -11.80 13.53
N ASP A 167 14.93 -12.04 14.01
CA ASP A 167 16.02 -11.05 14.06
C ASP A 167 16.46 -10.55 12.65
N GLU A 168 15.75 -10.96 11.59
CA GLU A 168 16.11 -10.81 10.17
C GLU A 168 15.45 -9.61 9.48
N PHE A 169 14.48 -8.95 10.12
CA PHE A 169 13.70 -7.87 9.52
C PHE A 169 13.97 -6.51 10.15
N ALA A 170 14.63 -5.61 9.44
CA ALA A 170 14.80 -4.23 9.88
C ALA A 170 13.57 -3.39 9.51
N PRO A 171 13.10 -2.46 10.37
CA PRO A 171 12.02 -1.57 10.01
C PRO A 171 12.46 -0.64 8.86
N PRO A 172 11.55 -0.26 7.94
CA PRO A 172 11.85 0.74 6.92
C PRO A 172 12.17 2.09 7.58
N ALA A 173 12.90 2.96 6.87
CA ALA A 173 13.19 4.30 7.36
C ALA A 173 11.89 5.07 7.68
N ARG A 174 11.86 5.76 8.83
CA ARG A 174 10.69 6.52 9.30
C ARG A 174 10.09 7.44 8.23
N ALA A 175 10.94 8.13 7.47
CA ALA A 175 10.51 9.03 6.41
C ALA A 175 9.75 8.30 5.28
N GLU A 176 10.15 7.07 4.96
CA GLU A 176 9.47 6.24 3.96
C GLU A 176 8.09 5.79 4.45
N LEU A 177 7.98 5.43 5.73
CA LEU A 177 6.70 5.07 6.34
C LEU A 177 5.72 6.24 6.37
N ILE A 178 6.19 7.45 6.63
CA ILE A 178 5.37 8.66 6.55
C ILE A 178 4.82 8.83 5.13
N LYS A 179 5.64 8.62 4.09
CA LYS A 179 5.18 8.72 2.69
C LYS A 179 4.14 7.65 2.36
N VAL A 180 4.36 6.39 2.78
CA VAL A 180 3.38 5.30 2.60
C VAL A 180 2.05 5.68 3.25
N LEU A 181 2.10 6.13 4.51
CA LEU A 181 0.92 6.60 5.24
C LEU A 181 0.24 7.77 4.54
N GLN A 182 0.96 8.76 4.05
CA GLN A 182 0.38 9.92 3.37
C GLN A 182 -0.28 9.57 2.04
N ALA A 183 0.21 8.52 1.37
CA ALA A 183 -0.23 8.14 0.05
C ALA A 183 -1.33 7.07 0.03
N LEU A 184 -1.85 6.64 1.17
CA LEU A 184 -2.93 5.67 1.20
C LEU A 184 -4.19 6.22 0.52
N VAL A 185 -4.87 5.36 -0.23
CA VAL A 185 -6.11 5.68 -0.96
C VAL A 185 -7.10 4.54 -0.82
N TYR A 186 -8.40 4.84 -0.91
CA TYR A 186 -9.41 3.79 -1.03
C TYR A 186 -9.27 3.09 -2.39
N LEU A 187 -9.43 1.77 -2.37
CA LEU A 187 -9.58 0.95 -3.55
C LEU A 187 -10.93 1.27 -4.22
N PRO A 188 -10.96 1.58 -5.52
CA PRO A 188 -12.19 1.94 -6.24
C PRO A 188 -13.12 0.74 -6.48
#